data_AF-A0A484MSH4-F1
#
_entry.id   AF-A0A484MSH4-F1
#
_cell.length_a   1.000
_cell.length_b   1.000
_cell.length_c   1.000
_cell.angle_alpha   90.00
_cell.angle_beta   90.00
_cell.angle_gamma   90.00
#
_symmetry.space_group_name_H-M   'P 1'
#
loop_
_entity.id
_entity.type
_entity.pdbx_description
1 polymer ?
#
loop_
_entity_poly.entity_id
_entity_poly.type
_entity_poly.pdbx_seq_one_letter_code
_entity_poly.pdbx_strand_id
1 'polypeptide(L)'
;MKHNSLRRSSSQKLHRRWRRKLSVLALILVGLCVGTFALMETHYRRIKVPAFLSHQAVQKPKIAFLFIARNRLPLDIVWDAFFQGDGENKFSIHVHSRPGFLFNQVTTRSVYFLNRQVNNSIQIGEKQA
;
A
#
# COMPACT_ATOMS: atom_id res chain seq x y z
N MET A 1 44.41 -66.37 -1.68
CA MET A 1 43.21 -65.52 -1.92
C MET A 1 42.88 -64.69 -0.66
N LYS A 2 43.47 -63.50 -0.47
CA LYS A 2 43.22 -62.67 0.74
C LYS A 2 43.22 -61.15 0.46
N HIS A 3 42.89 -60.74 -0.78
CA HIS A 3 43.02 -59.32 -1.18
C HIS A 3 41.68 -58.58 -1.40
N ASN A 4 40.52 -59.25 -1.28
CA ASN A 4 39.22 -58.67 -1.63
C ASN A 4 38.35 -58.17 -0.46
N SER A 5 38.72 -58.42 0.80
CA SER A 5 37.90 -58.02 1.97
C SER A 5 38.14 -56.58 2.45
N LEU A 6 39.33 -56.01 2.19
CA LEU A 6 39.69 -54.66 2.66
C LEU A 6 39.07 -53.54 1.80
N ARG A 7 38.86 -53.79 0.49
CA ARG A 7 38.31 -52.81 -0.46
C ARG A 7 36.81 -52.51 -0.24
N ARG A 8 36.07 -53.47 0.32
CA ARG A 8 34.62 -53.34 0.59
C ARG A 8 34.34 -52.53 1.87
N SER A 9 35.23 -52.60 2.86
CA SER A 9 35.12 -51.87 4.14
C SER A 9 35.47 -50.38 4.03
N SER A 10 36.48 -50.02 3.22
CA SER A 10 36.88 -48.62 3.01
C SER A 10 35.82 -47.80 2.24
N SER A 11 35.20 -48.40 1.23
CA SER A 11 34.13 -47.77 0.42
C SER A 11 32.86 -47.50 1.24
N GLN A 12 32.48 -48.41 2.15
CA GLN A 12 31.36 -48.22 3.08
C GLN A 12 31.58 -47.07 4.08
N LYS A 13 32.80 -46.91 4.61
CA LYS A 13 33.17 -45.82 5.52
C LYS A 13 33.18 -44.48 4.80
N LEU A 14 33.67 -44.45 3.56
CA LEU A 14 33.66 -43.26 2.70
C LEU A 14 32.20 -42.86 2.38
N HIS A 15 31.37 -43.77 1.90
CA HIS A 15 29.96 -43.51 1.60
C HIS A 15 29.18 -43.02 2.84
N ARG A 16 29.44 -43.57 4.03
CA ARG A 16 28.83 -43.11 5.29
C ARG A 16 29.34 -41.72 5.70
N ARG A 17 30.61 -41.40 5.49
CA ARG A 17 31.21 -40.07 5.75
C ARG A 17 30.71 -39.02 4.76
N TRP A 18 30.55 -39.38 3.49
CA TRP A 18 29.96 -38.54 2.45
C TRP A 18 28.47 -38.32 2.68
N ARG A 19 27.71 -39.35 3.10
CA ARG A 19 26.31 -39.19 3.51
C ARG A 19 26.13 -38.28 4.71
N ARG A 20 27.02 -38.35 5.72
CA ARG A 20 27.01 -37.39 6.83
C ARG A 20 27.29 -35.97 6.35
N LYS A 21 28.27 -35.77 5.46
CA LYS A 21 28.55 -34.45 4.88
C LYS A 21 27.39 -33.90 4.06
N LEU A 22 26.75 -34.72 3.23
CA LEU A 22 25.54 -34.35 2.48
C LEU A 22 24.36 -34.03 3.40
N SER A 23 24.17 -34.81 4.47
CA SER A 23 23.12 -34.57 5.45
C SER A 23 23.34 -33.26 6.22
N VAL A 24 24.58 -32.96 6.60
CA VAL A 24 24.92 -31.67 7.26
C VAL A 24 24.71 -30.50 6.29
N LEU A 25 25.12 -30.63 5.02
CA LEU A 25 24.88 -29.61 4.01
C LEU A 25 23.38 -29.37 3.77
N ALA A 26 22.58 -30.43 3.71
CA ALA A 26 21.14 -30.32 3.57
C ALA A 26 20.49 -29.61 4.77
N LEU A 27 20.92 -29.91 6.00
CA LEU A 27 20.43 -29.24 7.21
C LEU A 27 20.78 -27.74 7.22
N ILE A 28 21.99 -27.38 6.77
CA ILE A 28 22.39 -25.97 6.62
C ILE A 28 21.54 -25.27 5.57
N LEU A 29 21.31 -25.90 4.42
CA LEU A 29 20.49 -25.32 3.35
C LEU A 29 19.04 -25.10 3.81
N VAL A 30 18.46 -26.08 4.50
CA VAL A 30 17.10 -25.98 5.07
C VAL A 30 17.04 -24.85 6.10
N GLY A 31 18.02 -24.76 7.00
CA GLY A 31 18.09 -23.66 7.98
C GLY A 31 18.17 -22.29 7.32
N LEU A 32 18.98 -22.15 6.26
CA LEU A 32 19.07 -20.93 5.47
C LEU A 32 17.73 -20.60 4.79
N CYS A 33 17.07 -21.58 4.16
CA CYS A 33 15.76 -21.38 3.52
C CYS A 33 14.68 -20.96 4.52
N VAL A 34 14.63 -21.58 5.71
CA VAL A 34 13.66 -21.22 6.75
C VAL A 34 13.95 -19.81 7.29
N GLY A 35 15.22 -19.48 7.50
CA GLY A 35 15.63 -18.14 7.96
C GLY A 35 15.27 -17.04 6.96
N THR A 36 15.54 -17.25 5.66
CA THR A 36 15.17 -16.27 4.63
C THR A 36 13.66 -16.16 4.44
N PHE A 37 12.92 -17.26 4.56
CA PHE A 37 11.46 -17.24 4.50
C PHE A 37 10.83 -16.46 5.66
N ALA A 38 11.29 -16.69 6.89
CA ALA A 38 10.82 -15.94 8.07
C ALA A 38 11.17 -14.44 7.97
N LEU A 39 12.38 -14.13 7.49
CA LEU A 39 12.78 -12.74 7.20
C LEU A 39 11.86 -12.12 6.13
N MET A 40 11.58 -12.83 5.04
CA MET A 40 10.68 -12.35 4.01
C MET A 40 9.26 -12.13 4.53
N GLU A 41 8.73 -13.01 5.37
CA GLU A 41 7.39 -12.86 5.95
C GLU A 41 7.31 -11.64 6.88
N THR A 42 8.34 -11.39 7.68
CA THR A 42 8.39 -10.20 8.56
C THR A 42 8.47 -8.90 7.77
N HIS A 43 9.29 -8.83 6.71
CA HIS A 43 9.34 -7.67 5.81
C HIS A 43 8.03 -7.50 5.04
N TYR A 44 7.42 -8.61 4.59
CA TYR A 44 6.16 -8.58 3.86
C TYR A 44 5.00 -8.09 4.72
N ARG A 45 4.90 -8.54 5.98
CA ARG A 45 3.91 -8.03 6.94
C ARG A 45 4.13 -6.55 7.25
N ARG A 46 5.37 -6.11 7.41
CA ARG A 46 5.69 -4.67 7.57
C ARG A 46 5.26 -3.82 6.38
N ILE A 47 5.43 -4.32 5.15
CA ILE A 47 5.08 -3.59 3.92
C ILE A 47 3.56 -3.63 3.67
N LYS A 48 2.91 -4.77 3.92
CA LYS A 48 1.47 -4.95 3.71
C LYS A 48 0.58 -4.31 4.75
N VAL A 49 1.11 -4.02 5.94
CA VAL A 49 0.44 -3.18 6.92
C VAL A 49 1.09 -1.80 6.84
N PRO A 50 0.83 -1.00 5.78
CA PRO A 50 1.30 0.36 5.78
C PRO A 50 0.75 1.05 7.03
N ALA A 51 1.59 1.78 7.76
CA ALA A 51 1.22 2.49 8.97
C ALA A 51 -0.03 3.40 8.79
N PHE A 52 -0.33 3.76 7.54
CA PHE A 52 -1.57 4.39 7.11
C PHE A 52 -2.84 3.60 7.49
N LEU A 53 -2.88 2.27 7.31
CA LEU A 53 -4.03 1.45 7.68
C LEU A 53 -4.23 1.39 9.20
N SER A 54 -3.14 1.36 9.97
CA SER A 54 -3.23 1.38 11.44
C SER A 54 -3.75 2.71 11.98
N HIS A 55 -3.41 3.83 11.34
CA HIS A 55 -3.91 5.15 11.70
C HIS A 55 -5.35 5.38 11.20
N GLN A 56 -5.71 4.81 10.05
CA GLN A 56 -7.08 4.83 9.53
C GLN A 56 -8.04 3.93 10.29
N ALA A 57 -7.58 2.82 10.87
CA ALA A 57 -8.42 1.92 11.66
C ALA A 57 -9.03 2.60 12.92
N VAL A 58 -8.42 3.69 13.40
CA VAL A 58 -8.92 4.48 14.54
C VAL A 58 -9.93 5.56 14.10
N GLN A 59 -9.91 5.98 12.83
CA GLN A 59 -10.89 6.93 12.29
C GLN A 59 -12.10 6.19 11.73
N LYS A 60 -13.32 6.72 11.97
CA LYS A 60 -14.51 6.23 11.26
C LYS A 60 -14.23 6.29 9.75
N PRO A 61 -14.53 5.24 8.98
CA PRO A 61 -14.28 5.24 7.53
C PRO A 61 -15.01 6.43 6.89
N LYS A 62 -14.27 7.25 6.13
CA LYS A 62 -14.80 8.42 5.42
C LYS A 62 -14.76 8.20 3.92
N ILE A 63 -15.78 8.67 3.23
CA ILE A 63 -15.84 8.64 1.77
C ILE A 63 -15.26 9.97 1.25
N ALA A 64 -14.31 9.88 0.31
CA ALA A 64 -13.71 11.06 -0.32
C ALA A 64 -14.41 11.40 -1.63
N PHE A 65 -14.84 12.66 -1.77
CA PHE A 65 -15.38 13.22 -3.00
C PHE A 65 -14.38 14.23 -3.59
N LEU A 66 -14.02 14.03 -4.85
CA LEU A 66 -13.21 14.97 -5.63
C LEU A 66 -14.05 15.53 -6.77
N PHE A 67 -14.31 16.83 -6.73
CA PHE A 67 -15.02 17.54 -7.77
C PHE A 67 -14.04 18.25 -8.69
N ILE A 68 -14.15 18.06 -10.00
CA ILE A 68 -13.31 18.76 -10.98
C ILE A 68 -14.19 19.79 -11.70
N ALA A 69 -13.94 21.07 -11.46
CA ALA A 69 -14.74 22.17 -12.00
C ALA A 69 -13.87 23.37 -12.33
N ARG A 70 -13.97 23.95 -13.54
CA ARG A 70 -13.11 25.10 -13.92
C ARG A 70 -13.31 26.31 -12.99
N ASN A 71 -14.57 26.65 -12.69
CA ASN A 71 -14.98 27.80 -11.88
C ASN A 71 -15.92 27.35 -10.75
N ARG A 72 -17.12 27.94 -10.64
CA ARG A 72 -18.15 27.53 -9.66
C ARG A 72 -18.55 26.08 -9.89
N LEU A 73 -18.79 25.36 -8.79
CA LEU A 73 -19.24 23.98 -8.85
C LEU A 73 -20.69 23.93 -9.35
N PRO A 74 -20.98 23.25 -10.47
CA PRO A 74 -22.34 23.04 -10.91
C PRO A 74 -23.12 22.23 -9.87
N LEU A 75 -24.41 22.53 -9.74
CA LEU A 75 -25.33 21.83 -8.83
C LEU A 75 -24.91 21.90 -7.34
N ASP A 76 -24.23 22.98 -6.92
CA ASP A 76 -23.77 23.14 -5.53
C ASP A 76 -24.91 22.99 -4.50
N ILE A 77 -26.11 23.48 -4.81
CA ILE A 77 -27.32 23.32 -3.98
C ILE A 77 -27.75 21.86 -3.82
N VAL A 78 -27.67 21.05 -4.88
CA VAL A 78 -28.07 19.63 -4.82
C VAL A 78 -27.07 18.85 -3.96
N TRP A 79 -25.79 19.14 -4.13
CA TRP A 79 -24.74 18.55 -3.29
C TRP A 79 -24.81 19.00 -1.84
N ASP A 80 -25.19 20.25 -1.58
CA ASP A 80 -25.43 20.76 -0.23
C ASP A 80 -26.48 19.92 0.50
N ALA A 81 -27.64 19.68 -0.14
CA ALA A 81 -28.69 18.84 0.39
C ALA A 81 -28.23 17.38 0.60
N PHE A 82 -27.42 16.85 -0.33
CA PHE A 82 -26.85 15.51 -0.20
C PHE A 82 -25.94 15.38 1.04
N PHE A 83 -25.10 16.38 1.30
CA PHE A 83 -24.18 16.37 2.44
C PHE A 83 -24.82 16.77 3.77
N GLN A 84 -25.97 17.45 3.75
CA GLN A 84 -26.71 17.85 4.93
C GLN A 84 -27.28 16.68 5.73
N GLY A 85 -27.67 15.59 5.04
CA GLY A 85 -28.27 14.41 5.66
C GLY A 85 -27.29 13.53 6.46
N ASP A 86 -25.99 13.78 6.31
CA ASP A 86 -24.96 12.99 6.95
C ASP A 86 -24.31 13.74 8.12
N GLY A 87 -24.46 13.18 9.33
CA GLY A 87 -23.85 13.70 10.54
C GLY A 87 -22.34 13.94 10.40
N GLU A 88 -21.82 14.82 11.27
CA GLU A 88 -20.50 15.44 11.12
C GLU A 88 -19.38 14.44 10.76
N ASN A 89 -18.62 14.79 9.72
CA ASN A 89 -17.32 14.21 9.37
C ASN A 89 -17.32 12.81 8.70
N LYS A 90 -18.39 12.42 8.01
CA LYS A 90 -18.40 11.19 7.16
C LYS A 90 -17.74 11.37 5.79
N PHE A 91 -17.59 12.61 5.34
CA PHE A 91 -17.10 12.94 4.00
C PHE A 91 -15.84 13.81 4.03
N SER A 92 -14.92 13.49 3.13
CA SER A 92 -13.78 14.35 2.79
C SER A 92 -14.04 14.96 1.41
N ILE A 93 -14.30 16.26 1.36
CA ILE A 93 -14.67 16.95 0.12
C ILE A 93 -13.48 17.79 -0.36
N HIS A 94 -13.10 17.60 -1.62
CA HIS A 94 -12.05 18.33 -2.31
C HIS A 94 -12.53 18.83 -3.67
N VAL A 95 -12.08 20.02 -4.07
CA VAL A 95 -12.45 20.61 -5.36
C VAL A 95 -11.20 21.00 -6.15
N HIS A 96 -11.02 20.41 -7.32
CA HIS A 96 -10.00 20.79 -8.27
C HIS A 96 -10.57 21.85 -9.22
N SER A 97 -10.11 23.09 -9.08
CA SER A 97 -10.52 24.22 -9.92
C SER A 97 -9.35 24.94 -10.56
N ARG A 98 -9.57 25.81 -11.54
CA ARG A 98 -8.46 26.54 -12.16
C ARG A 98 -7.61 27.26 -11.09
N PRO A 99 -6.30 27.42 -11.29
CA PRO A 99 -5.45 28.15 -10.38
C PRO A 99 -6.03 29.55 -10.08
N GLY A 100 -6.02 29.92 -8.80
CA GLY A 100 -6.55 31.21 -8.33
C GLY A 100 -8.08 31.26 -8.12
N PHE A 101 -8.83 30.21 -8.48
CA PHE A 101 -10.24 30.12 -8.13
C PHE A 101 -10.41 29.59 -6.70
N LEU A 102 -11.06 30.39 -5.85
CA LEU A 102 -11.26 30.07 -4.43
C LEU A 102 -12.75 29.85 -4.14
N PHE A 103 -13.05 28.84 -3.33
CA PHE A 103 -14.40 28.58 -2.85
C PHE A 103 -14.63 29.32 -1.52
N ASN A 104 -15.37 30.41 -1.57
CA ASN A 104 -15.72 31.27 -0.44
C ASN A 104 -17.23 31.60 -0.47
N GLN A 105 -17.70 32.40 0.49
CA GLN A 105 -19.11 32.78 0.60
C GLN A 105 -19.68 33.51 -0.63
N VAL A 106 -18.81 34.10 -1.46
CA VAL A 106 -19.21 34.78 -2.71
C VAL A 106 -19.32 33.77 -3.86
N THR A 107 -18.46 32.75 -3.89
CA THR A 107 -18.32 31.83 -5.03
C THR A 107 -19.12 30.52 -4.89
N THR A 108 -19.54 30.14 -3.69
CA THR A 108 -20.44 29.00 -3.46
C THR A 108 -21.49 29.34 -2.41
N ARG A 109 -22.69 28.75 -2.54
CA ARG A 109 -23.75 28.88 -1.53
C ARG A 109 -23.67 27.80 -0.45
N SER A 110 -22.94 26.71 -0.72
CA SER A 110 -22.83 25.57 0.17
C SER A 110 -21.62 25.72 1.10
N VAL A 111 -21.86 25.49 2.39
CA VAL A 111 -20.80 25.54 3.41
C VAL A 111 -19.79 24.40 3.26
N TYR A 112 -20.19 23.29 2.64
CA TYR A 112 -19.36 22.09 2.47
C TYR A 112 -18.20 22.29 1.51
N PHE A 113 -18.29 23.23 0.57
CA PHE A 113 -17.23 23.51 -0.40
C PHE A 113 -16.31 24.67 0.00
N LEU A 114 -16.61 25.38 1.08
CA LEU A 114 -15.78 26.50 1.54
C LEU A 114 -14.35 26.06 1.83
N ASN A 115 -13.39 26.73 1.18
CA ASN A 115 -11.96 26.48 1.31
C ASN A 115 -11.53 25.03 1.03
N ARG A 116 -12.31 24.29 0.24
CA ARG A 116 -12.00 22.91 -0.16
C ARG A 116 -11.25 22.80 -1.48
N GLN A 117 -10.82 23.92 -2.05
CA GLN A 117 -9.99 23.91 -3.26
C GLN A 117 -8.66 23.18 -3.02
N VAL A 118 -8.24 22.37 -3.99
CA VAL A 118 -6.92 21.76 -4.02
C VAL A 118 -5.89 22.81 -4.41
N ASN A 119 -4.90 23.00 -3.55
CA ASN A 119 -3.79 23.91 -3.81
C ASN A 119 -2.94 23.40 -4.99
N ASN A 120 -2.33 24.31 -5.75
CA ASN A 120 -1.47 24.00 -6.91
C ASN A 120 -2.18 23.23 -8.03
N SER A 121 -3.48 23.50 -8.22
CA SER A 121 -4.24 22.92 -9.32
C SER A 121 -3.69 23.33 -10.69
N ILE A 122 -3.62 22.37 -11.61
CA ILE A 122 -3.28 22.58 -13.02
C ILE A 122 -4.55 22.78 -13.86
N GLN A 123 -4.49 23.68 -14.85
CA GLN A 123 -5.55 23.78 -15.85
C GLN A 123 -5.42 22.63 -16.85
N ILE A 124 -6.46 21.82 -16.97
CA ILE A 124 -6.53 20.78 -17.99
C ILE A 124 -7.34 21.35 -19.16
N GLY A 125 -6.65 21.74 -20.24
CA GLY A 125 -7.27 22.14 -21.50
C GLY A 125 -6.77 23.42 -22.17
N GLU A 126 -5.47 23.69 -22.19
CA GLU A 126 -4.88 24.63 -23.16
C GLU A 126 -4.01 23.84 -24.15
N LYS A 127 -4.49 23.70 -25.39
CA LYS A 127 -3.54 23.62 -26.50
C LYS A 127 -3.04 25.04 -26.70
N GLN A 128 -1.75 25.24 -26.43
CA GLN A 128 -1.03 26.44 -26.84
C GLN A 128 -1.22 26.60 -28.36
N ALA A 129 -1.88 27.67 -28.78
CA ALA A 129 -1.85 28.15 -30.16
C ALA A 129 -0.68 29.11 -30.33
#